data_AF-A0A6M0CU01-F1
#
_entry.id   AF-A0A6M0CU01-F1
#
_cell.length_a   1.000
_cell.length_b   1.000
_cell.length_c   1.000
_cell.angle_alpha   90.00
_cell.angle_beta   90.00
_cell.angle_gamma   90.00
#
_symmetry.space_group_name_H-M   'P 1'
#
loop_
_entity.id
_entity.type
_entity.pdbx_description
1 polymer ?
#
loop_
_entity_poly.entity_id
_entity_poly.type
_entity_poly.pdbx_seq_one_letter_code
_entity_poly.pdbx_strand_id
1 'polypeptide(L)'
;MPAPDHAALHALYSEHNGWLKNWLRARLGNASDAADLAQDTFIRVLTARNAQTIREPRSYLGAIAHALMVDKFRRKALEQAYLAALATRPERVAESPEARLLILETLVA
;
A
#
# COMPACT_ATOMS: atom_id res chain seq x y z
N MET A 1 11.23 -11.73 28.58
CA MET A 1 10.14 -11.15 27.76
C MET A 1 9.13 -12.25 27.47
N PRO A 2 7.80 -12.03 27.55
CA PRO A 2 6.85 -13.07 27.21
C PRO A 2 6.95 -13.40 25.71
N ALA A 3 6.98 -14.68 25.38
CA ALA A 3 6.96 -15.17 24.01
C ALA A 3 5.65 -14.71 23.32
N PRO A 4 5.66 -14.49 21.99
CA PRO A 4 4.41 -14.22 21.29
C PRO A 4 3.49 -15.42 21.48
N ASP A 5 2.25 -15.17 21.90
CA ASP A 5 1.28 -16.24 22.07
C ASP A 5 0.73 -16.67 20.70
N HIS A 6 1.44 -17.63 20.12
CA HIS A 6 1.08 -18.25 18.85
C HIS A 6 -0.27 -18.96 18.93
N ALA A 7 -0.71 -19.44 20.10
CA ALA A 7 -2.01 -20.10 20.23
C ALA A 7 -3.16 -19.08 20.11
N ALA A 8 -3.06 -17.94 20.81
CA ALA A 8 -4.04 -16.86 20.66
C ALA A 8 -4.09 -16.31 19.23
N LEU A 9 -2.93 -16.13 18.58
CA LEU A 9 -2.90 -15.70 17.17
C LEU A 9 -3.52 -16.75 16.24
N HIS A 10 -3.23 -18.03 16.46
CA HIS A 10 -3.79 -19.12 15.65
C HIS A 10 -5.32 -19.18 15.77
N ALA A 11 -5.87 -19.03 16.97
CA ALA A 11 -7.31 -18.95 17.19
C ALA A 11 -7.92 -17.75 16.46
N LEU A 12 -7.36 -16.55 16.67
CA LEU A 12 -7.78 -15.32 16.00
C LEU A 12 -7.77 -15.45 14.47
N TYR A 13 -6.70 -16.06 13.92
CA TYR A 13 -6.55 -16.29 12.49
C TYR A 13 -7.62 -17.26 11.96
N SER A 14 -7.77 -18.40 12.61
CA SER A 14 -8.69 -19.46 12.19
C SER A 14 -10.14 -18.98 12.23
N GLU A 15 -10.51 -18.20 13.24
CA GLU A 15 -11.88 -17.71 13.43
C GLU A 15 -12.25 -16.51 12.54
N HIS A 16 -11.29 -15.66 12.15
CA HIS A 16 -11.59 -14.39 11.50
C HIS A 16 -11.03 -14.20 10.11
N ASN A 17 -10.05 -15.00 9.67
CA ASN A 17 -9.47 -14.85 8.34
C ASN A 17 -10.50 -15.04 7.21
N GLY A 18 -11.42 -16.00 7.34
CA GLY A 18 -12.51 -16.20 6.36
C GLY A 18 -13.41 -14.97 6.24
N TRP A 19 -13.85 -14.42 7.37
CA TRP A 19 -14.66 -13.19 7.41
C TRP A 19 -13.90 -12.00 6.81
N LEU A 20 -12.64 -11.81 7.20
CA LEU A 20 -11.83 -10.67 6.77
C LEU A 20 -11.58 -10.70 5.26
N LYS A 21 -11.22 -11.87 4.71
CA LYS A 21 -11.05 -12.05 3.25
C LYS A 21 -12.33 -11.74 2.49
N ASN A 22 -13.49 -12.18 2.97
CA ASN A 22 -14.77 -11.89 2.32
C ASN A 22 -15.12 -10.40 2.40
N TRP A 23 -14.88 -9.77 3.55
CA TRP A 23 -15.10 -8.34 3.77
C TRP A 23 -14.16 -7.46 2.90
N LEU A 24 -12.91 -7.89 2.70
CA LEU A 24 -11.95 -7.25 1.79
C LEU A 24 -12.31 -7.49 0.33
N ARG A 25 -12.69 -8.72 -0.04
CA ARG A 25 -13.09 -9.06 -1.41
C ARG A 25 -14.28 -8.22 -1.88
N ALA A 26 -15.27 -7.98 -1.02
CA ALA A 26 -16.40 -7.11 -1.33
C ALA A 26 -15.99 -5.65 -1.61
N ARG A 27 -14.85 -5.18 -1.06
CA ARG A 27 -14.34 -3.82 -1.28
C ARG A 27 -13.36 -3.70 -2.44
N LEU A 28 -12.53 -4.72 -2.64
CA LEU A 28 -11.44 -4.70 -3.62
C LEU A 28 -11.87 -5.26 -4.98
N GLY A 29 -12.92 -6.10 -5.03
CA GLY A 29 -13.35 -6.80 -6.25
C GLY A 29 -12.41 -7.92 -6.71
N ASN A 30 -11.25 -8.09 -6.08
CA ASN A 30 -10.24 -9.10 -6.39
C ASN A 30 -9.96 -10.01 -5.19
N ALA A 31 -9.99 -11.32 -5.41
CA ALA A 31 -9.72 -12.32 -4.38
C ALA A 31 -8.24 -12.37 -3.96
N SER A 32 -7.30 -12.18 -4.88
CA SER A 32 -5.86 -12.20 -4.58
C SER A 32 -5.46 -11.01 -3.73
N ASP A 33 -5.87 -9.79 -4.12
CA ASP A 33 -5.61 -8.58 -3.33
C ASP A 33 -6.22 -8.67 -1.93
N ALA A 34 -7.39 -9.31 -1.80
CA ALA A 34 -8.04 -9.52 -0.51
C ALA A 34 -7.28 -10.51 0.37
N ALA A 35 -6.72 -11.58 -0.21
CA ALA A 35 -5.91 -12.54 0.52
C ALA A 35 -4.61 -11.89 1.03
N ASP A 36 -3.94 -11.09 0.21
CA ASP A 36 -2.70 -10.39 0.58
C ASP A 36 -2.97 -9.39 1.73
N LEU A 37 -4.00 -8.55 1.61
CA LEU A 37 -4.34 -7.57 2.66
C LEU A 37 -4.79 -8.24 3.97
N ALA A 38 -5.47 -9.39 3.89
CA ALA A 38 -5.79 -10.17 5.08
C ALA A 38 -4.50 -10.68 5.75
N GLN A 39 -3.56 -11.20 4.97
CA GLN A 39 -2.28 -11.68 5.49
C GLN A 39 -1.47 -10.55 6.14
N ASP A 40 -1.34 -9.40 5.48
CA ASP A 40 -0.67 -8.22 6.02
C ASP A 40 -1.29 -7.75 7.35
N THR A 41 -2.61 -7.86 7.46
CA THR A 41 -3.33 -7.55 8.71
C THR A 41 -2.88 -8.47 9.85
N PHE A 42 -2.81 -9.78 9.62
CA PHE A 42 -2.36 -10.73 10.65
C PHE A 42 -0.86 -10.63 10.93
N ILE A 43 -0.03 -10.28 9.95
CA ILE A 43 1.39 -9.98 10.19
C ILE A 43 1.54 -8.78 11.13
N ARG A 44 0.70 -7.74 10.99
CA ARG A 44 0.70 -6.61 11.93
C ARG A 44 0.30 -7.04 13.35
N VAL A 45 -0.70 -7.91 13.50
CA VAL A 45 -1.08 -8.46 14.82
C VAL A 45 0.06 -9.28 15.44
N LEU A 46 0.68 -10.15 14.64
CA LEU A 46 1.83 -10.95 15.06
C LEU A 46 3.00 -10.07 15.53
N THR A 47 3.33 -9.03 14.74
CA THR A 47 4.42 -8.09 15.03
C THR A 47 4.13 -7.26 16.28
N ALA A 48 2.88 -6.83 16.47
CA ALA A 48 2.45 -6.08 17.64
C ALA A 48 2.37 -6.92 18.92
N ARG A 49 2.37 -8.26 18.80
CA ARG A 49 2.33 -9.22 19.93
C ARG A 49 1.14 -9.01 20.87
N ASN A 50 0.02 -8.53 20.34
CA ASN A 50 -1.13 -8.10 21.14
C ASN A 50 -2.37 -8.98 20.94
N ALA A 51 -2.24 -10.14 20.30
CA ALA A 51 -3.35 -11.04 19.98
C ALA A 51 -4.27 -11.35 21.19
N GLN A 52 -3.70 -11.60 22.37
CA GLN A 52 -4.47 -11.87 23.60
C GLN A 52 -5.27 -10.67 24.12
N THR A 53 -4.85 -9.44 23.80
CA THR A 53 -5.45 -8.21 24.34
C THR A 53 -6.59 -7.67 23.47
N ILE A 54 -6.80 -8.26 22.30
CA ILE A 54 -7.83 -7.83 21.35
C ILE A 54 -9.20 -8.28 21.88
N ARG A 55 -9.98 -7.33 22.41
CA ARG A 55 -11.33 -7.58 22.93
C ARG A 55 -12.39 -7.68 21.83
N GLU A 56 -12.23 -6.91 20.75
CA GLU A 56 -13.15 -6.87 19.62
C GLU A 56 -12.44 -7.22 18.30
N PRO A 57 -12.25 -8.51 18.01
CA PRO A 57 -11.45 -8.97 16.87
C PRO A 57 -11.85 -8.36 15.52
N ARG A 58 -13.13 -8.40 15.16
CA ARG A 58 -13.60 -7.92 13.86
C ARG A 58 -13.41 -6.41 13.69
N SER A 59 -13.71 -5.64 14.73
CA SER A 59 -13.53 -4.18 14.72
C SER A 59 -12.05 -3.83 14.56
N TYR A 60 -11.20 -4.45 15.37
CA TYR A 60 -9.76 -4.22 15.36
C TYR A 60 -9.09 -4.64 14.04
N LEU A 61 -9.35 -5.86 13.57
CA LEU A 61 -8.83 -6.37 12.30
C LEU A 61 -9.34 -5.53 11.11
N GLY A 62 -10.62 -5.14 11.13
CA GLY A 62 -11.20 -4.26 10.12
C GLY A 62 -10.54 -2.89 10.06
N ALA A 63 -10.21 -2.30 11.22
CA ALA A 63 -9.51 -1.02 11.28
C ALA A 63 -8.09 -1.11 10.68
N ILE A 64 -7.33 -2.15 11.01
CA ILE A 64 -6.00 -2.39 10.44
C ILE A 64 -6.09 -2.59 8.92
N ALA A 65 -6.97 -3.48 8.49
CA ALA A 65 -7.16 -3.82 7.08
C ALA A 65 -7.61 -2.59 6.27
N HIS A 66 -8.50 -1.77 6.82
CA HIS A 66 -8.94 -0.52 6.20
C HIS A 66 -7.78 0.47 6.04
N ALA A 67 -6.96 0.65 7.08
CA ALA A 67 -5.80 1.54 7.01
C ALA A 67 -4.78 1.07 5.96
N LEU A 68 -4.51 -0.24 5.90
CA LEU A 68 -3.65 -0.84 4.88
C LEU A 68 -4.19 -0.63 3.46
N MET A 69 -5.50 -0.85 3.28
CA MET A 69 -6.18 -0.65 2.00
C MET A 69 -6.09 0.81 1.53
N VAL A 70 -6.35 1.77 2.42
CA VAL A 70 -6.25 3.21 2.12
C VAL A 70 -4.81 3.57 1.70
N ASP A 71 -3.81 3.07 2.42
CA ASP A 71 -2.39 3.31 2.07
C ASP A 71 -2.05 2.74 0.69
N LYS A 72 -2.46 1.51 0.39
CA LYS A 72 -2.27 0.87 -0.93
C LYS A 72 -2.91 1.70 -2.06
N PHE A 73 -4.14 2.18 -1.87
CA PHE A 73 -4.81 3.03 -2.87
C PHE A 73 -4.13 4.39 -3.05
N ARG A 74 -3.67 5.02 -1.96
CA ARG A 74 -2.92 6.28 -2.05
C ARG A 74 -1.62 6.12 -2.83
N ARG A 75 -0.86 5.05 -2.56
CA ARG A 75 0.37 4.74 -3.31
C ARG A 75 0.09 4.50 -4.79
N LYS A 76 -0.94 3.71 -5.11
CA LYS A 76 -1.33 3.44 -6.50
C LYS A 76 -1.77 4.72 -7.22
N ALA A 77 -2.54 5.59 -6.56
CA ALA A 77 -2.96 6.86 -7.15
C ALA A 77 -1.76 7.77 -7.46
N LEU A 78 -0.78 7.84 -6.56
CA LEU A 78 0.46 8.60 -6.78
C LEU A 78 1.25 8.04 -7.97
N GLU A 79 1.42 6.72 -8.04
CA GLU A 79 2.12 6.05 -9.14
C GLU A 79 1.45 6.34 -10.49
N GLN A 80 0.13 6.25 -10.56
CA GLN A 80 -0.64 6.54 -11.77
C GLN A 80 -0.52 8.02 -12.17
N ALA A 81 -0.59 8.95 -11.22
CA ALA A 81 -0.40 10.37 -11.49
C ALA A 81 1.01 10.67 -12.03
N TYR A 82 2.03 10.00 -11.48
CA TYR A 82 3.40 10.13 -11.96
C TYR A 82 3.58 9.57 -13.38
N LEU A 83 3.05 8.37 -13.66
CA LEU A 83 3.08 7.79 -15.00
C LEU A 83 2.34 8.67 -16.03
N ALA A 84 1.20 9.25 -15.64
CA ALA A 84 0.47 10.20 -16.48
C ALA A 84 1.30 11.45 -16.79
N ALA A 85 1.99 12.01 -15.78
CA ALA A 85 2.88 13.17 -15.97
C ALA A 85 4.11 12.86 -16.84
N LEU A 86 4.63 11.63 -16.78
CA LEU A 86 5.69 11.18 -17.68
C LEU A 86 5.19 11.03 -19.11
N ALA A 87 3.98 10.50 -19.30
CA ALA A 87 3.39 10.30 -20.62
C ALA A 87 3.10 11.61 -21.37
N THR A 88 2.84 12.71 -20.65
CA THR A 88 2.63 14.03 -21.27
C THR A 88 3.93 14.80 -21.51
N ARG A 89 5.07 14.26 -21.07
CA ARG A 89 6.35 14.93 -21.25
C ARG A 89 6.76 14.84 -22.72
N PRO A 90 7.06 15.97 -23.39
CA PRO A 90 7.60 15.91 -24.73
C PRO A 90 8.92 15.11 -24.72
N GLU A 91 9.17 14.41 -25.82
CA GLU A 91 10.42 13.69 -26.01
C GLU A 91 11.59 14.66 -25.75
N ARG A 92 12.57 14.23 -24.94
CA ARG A 92 13.75 15.05 -24.69
C ARG A 92 14.59 15.08 -25.96
N VAL A 93 14.27 16.01 -26.84
CA VAL A 93 15.12 16.34 -27.97
C VAL A 93 16.31 17.13 -27.43
N ALA A 94 17.52 16.73 -27.80
CA ALA A 94 18.69 17.54 -27.53
C ALA A 94 18.54 18.88 -28.26
N GLU A 95 18.72 20.00 -27.56
CA GLU A 95 18.77 21.31 -28.22
C GLU A 95 19.81 21.29 -29.32
N SER A 96 19.49 21.87 -30.48
CA SER A 96 20.47 21.95 -31.56
C SER A 96 21.70 22.71 -31.08
N PRO A 97 22.91 22.34 -31.53
CA PRO A 97 24.13 23.05 -31.14
C PRO A 97 24.04 24.56 -31.35
N GLU A 98 23.38 24.99 -32.42
CA GLU A 98 23.17 26.40 -32.78
C GLU A 98 22.25 27.12 -31.77
N ALA A 99 21.12 26.51 -31.42
CA ALA A 99 20.20 27.07 -30.41
C ALA A 99 20.89 27.21 -29.04
N ARG A 100 21.72 26.23 -28.71
CA ARG A 100 22.51 26.22 -27.48
C ARG A 100 23.57 27.32 -27.45
N LEU A 101 24.22 27.57 -28.59
CA LEU A 101 25.20 28.63 -28.75
C LEU A 101 24.55 30.01 -28.54
N LEU A 102 23.38 30.24 -29.13
CA LEU A 102 22.63 31.49 -29.01
C LEU A 102 22.25 31.81 -27.55
N ILE A 103 21.86 30.80 -26.78
CA ILE A 103 21.56 30.94 -25.34
C ILE A 103 22.84 31.31 -24.57
N LEU A 104 23.96 30.68 -24.87
CA LEU A 104 25.23 30.98 -24.21
C LEU A 104 25.70 32.41 -24.52
N GLU A 105 25.54 32.87 -25.76
CA GLU A 105 25.88 34.24 -26.15
C GLU A 105 25.01 35.27 -25.41
N THR A 106 23.71 35.01 -25.26
CA THR A 106 22.79 35.91 -24.53
C THR A 106 23.03 35.96 -23.02
N LEU A 107 23.69 34.97 -22.43
CA LEU A 107 24.04 34.95 -21.01
C LEU A 107 25.38 35.65 -20.70
N VAL A 108 26.22 35.86 -21.71
CA VAL A 108 27.56 36.46 -21.57
C VAL A 108 27.55 37.96 -21.93
N ALA A 109 26.50 38.43 -22.60
CA ALA A 109 26.27 39.84 -22.92
C ALA A 109 25.67 40.63 -21.74
#